data_AF-A0A0M5K678-F1
#
_entry.id   AF-A0A0M5K678-F1
#
_cell.length_a   1.000
_cell.length_b   1.000
_cell.length_c   1.000
_cell.angle_alpha   90.00
_cell.angle_beta   90.00
_cell.angle_gamma   90.00
#
_symmetry.space_group_name_H-M   'P 1'
#
loop_
_entity.id
_entity.type
_entity.pdbx_description
1 polymer ?
#
loop_
_entity_poly.entity_id
_entity_poly.type
_entity_poly.pdbx_seq_one_letter_code
_entity_poly.pdbx_strand_id
1 'polypeptide(L)'
;GAGGDSPRLLPLPAWLPLDLQASPTYELVYAAQVLLIPLSTTSVCSDFVFIGLMLRISAELEILNDSISGLHKIRKDVPTAPKNEAKSIGRVSDGEINLHISRNVKHHQAILKSVALLEEAMSTAIFILFLGTMIAISINIFAATAVLQTVGGMTKALKMITAIPPIMFEVGLYCIFGQIVTDQSEKLMHSAYSCGWVDCDPRFRHSLLTFCVGSRRPLEITVGTVYKLSKETFLQVLNASYAMFNMLYGFQSNT
;
A
#
# COMPACT_ATOMS: atom_id res chain seq x y z
N GLY A 1 53.57 17.86 24.72
CA GLY A 1 52.64 16.98 25.43
C GLY A 1 51.43 16.79 24.56
N ALA A 2 51.11 15.54 24.23
CA ALA A 2 50.06 15.15 23.30
C ALA A 2 48.66 15.59 23.79
N GLY A 3 47.97 16.42 23.01
CA GLY A 3 46.53 16.59 23.05
C GLY A 3 45.96 15.95 21.78
N GLY A 4 45.48 14.72 21.90
CA GLY A 4 44.92 13.98 20.77
C GLY A 4 43.57 14.56 20.37
N ASP A 5 43.53 15.30 19.27
CA ASP A 5 42.29 15.66 18.58
C ASP A 5 41.64 14.38 18.07
N SER A 6 40.76 13.82 18.90
CA SER A 6 39.91 12.71 18.50
C SER A 6 39.02 13.18 17.35
N PRO A 7 38.97 12.46 16.21
CA PRO A 7 38.19 12.89 15.06
C PRO A 7 36.72 13.02 15.50
N ARG A 8 36.15 14.22 15.35
CA ARG A 8 34.79 14.50 15.77
C ARG A 8 33.82 13.59 15.01
N LEU A 9 33.24 12.61 15.69
CA LEU A 9 32.34 11.64 15.06
C LEU A 9 30.97 12.27 14.81
N LEU A 10 30.47 12.06 13.59
CA LEU A 10 29.08 12.33 13.22
C LEU A 10 28.21 11.12 13.61
N PRO A 11 26.94 11.32 14.02
CA PRO A 11 26.00 10.24 14.32
C PRO A 11 25.72 9.33 13.11
N LEU A 12 25.85 9.84 11.88
CA LEU A 12 25.94 9.03 10.66
C LEU A 12 27.27 9.29 9.93
N PRO A 13 28.03 8.24 9.55
CA PRO A 13 29.22 8.40 8.72
C PRO A 13 28.80 8.77 7.29
N ALA A 14 28.68 10.06 7.01
CA ALA A 14 28.39 10.60 5.69
C ALA A 14 29.66 11.24 5.12
N TRP A 15 30.03 10.88 3.89
CA TRP A 15 31.09 11.57 3.16
C TRP A 15 30.48 12.84 2.55
N LEU A 16 30.74 14.00 3.16
CA LEU A 16 30.41 15.29 2.57
C LEU A 16 31.69 15.91 1.98
N PRO A 17 31.62 16.56 0.81
CA PRO A 17 32.74 17.29 0.20
C PRO A 17 33.10 18.60 0.95
N LEU A 18 32.56 18.79 2.16
CA LEU A 18 32.74 19.98 2.99
C LEU A 18 33.76 19.70 4.08
N ASP A 19 34.59 20.70 4.39
CA ASP A 19 35.66 20.60 5.38
C ASP A 19 35.06 20.47 6.80
N LEU A 20 34.97 19.22 7.29
CA LEU A 20 34.31 18.84 8.55
C LEU A 20 35.06 19.30 9.81
N GLN A 21 36.25 19.90 9.65
CA GLN A 21 37.08 20.40 10.75
C GLN A 21 37.00 21.93 10.93
N ALA A 22 36.38 22.67 10.00
CA ALA A 22 36.21 24.13 10.13
C ALA A 22 34.93 24.47 10.92
N SER A 23 35.06 25.31 11.96
CA SER A 23 33.91 25.97 12.60
C SER A 23 33.50 27.17 11.72
N PRO A 24 32.22 27.30 11.29
CA PRO A 24 30.97 26.75 11.85
C PRO A 24 30.33 25.55 11.11
N THR A 25 30.97 25.00 10.08
CA THR A 25 30.40 23.98 9.19
C THR A 25 30.06 22.68 9.92
N TYR A 26 30.89 22.26 10.88
CA TYR A 26 30.68 21.03 11.66
C TYR A 26 29.41 21.11 12.53
N GLU A 27 29.19 22.22 13.23
CA GLU A 27 28.04 22.41 14.14
C GLU A 27 26.73 22.43 13.36
N LEU A 28 26.72 23.04 12.17
CA LEU A 28 25.56 23.03 11.27
C LEU A 28 25.23 21.63 10.75
N VAL A 29 26.23 20.87 10.31
CA VAL A 29 26.02 19.49 9.82
C VAL A 29 25.55 18.57 10.95
N TYR A 30 26.11 18.72 12.15
CA TYR A 30 25.69 17.96 13.32
C TYR A 30 24.25 18.29 13.72
N ALA A 31 23.89 19.58 13.81
CA ALA A 31 22.51 20.00 14.10
C ALA A 31 21.54 19.51 13.03
N ALA A 32 21.92 19.58 11.74
CA ALA A 32 21.12 19.04 10.65
C ALA A 32 20.91 17.52 10.78
N GLN A 33 21.94 16.74 11.10
CA GLN A 33 21.80 15.30 11.29
C GLN A 33 20.88 14.96 12.47
N VAL A 34 21.01 15.67 13.59
CA VAL A 34 20.15 15.48 14.78
C VAL A 34 18.68 15.80 14.47
N LEU A 35 18.40 16.72 13.53
CA LEU A 35 17.03 17.03 13.08
C LEU A 35 16.52 16.06 12.01
N LEU A 36 17.36 15.62 11.08
CA LEU A 36 16.97 14.76 9.96
C LEU A 36 16.69 13.31 10.37
N ILE A 37 17.43 12.78 11.35
CA ILE A 37 17.22 11.43 11.87
C ILE A 37 15.78 11.23 12.42
N PRO A 38 15.26 12.05 13.33
CA PRO A 38 13.88 11.89 13.81
C PRO A 38 12.84 12.10 12.71
N LEU A 39 13.04 13.08 11.81
CA LEU A 39 12.14 13.31 10.67
C LEU A 39 12.04 12.08 9.76
N SER A 40 13.17 11.43 9.46
CA SER A 40 13.18 10.22 8.64
C SER A 40 12.52 9.04 9.36
N THR A 41 12.71 8.88 10.67
CA THR A 41 11.99 7.84 11.43
C THR A 41 10.47 8.07 11.45
N THR A 42 10.01 9.33 11.54
CA THR A 42 8.58 9.64 11.48
C THR A 42 7.95 9.33 10.12
N SER A 43 8.71 9.45 9.03
CA SER A 43 8.26 9.03 7.69
C SER A 43 8.01 7.53 7.67
N VAL A 44 8.98 6.73 8.12
CA VAL A 44 8.87 5.26 8.16
C VAL A 44 7.68 4.81 9.01
N CYS A 45 7.43 5.47 10.15
CA CYS A 45 6.23 5.19 10.96
C CYS A 45 4.94 5.47 10.18
N SER A 46 4.91 6.51 9.35
CA SER A 46 3.75 6.85 8.53
C SER A 46 3.48 5.78 7.48
N ASP A 47 4.53 5.18 6.90
CA ASP A 47 4.41 4.08 5.94
C ASP A 47 3.73 2.85 6.56
N PHE A 48 4.10 2.48 7.78
CA PHE A 48 3.43 1.40 8.52
C PHE A 48 1.97 1.70 8.81
N VAL A 49 1.63 2.96 9.12
CA VAL A 49 0.24 3.37 9.31
C VAL A 49 -0.55 3.23 8.01
N PHE A 50 0.00 3.66 6.86
CA PHE A 50 -0.65 3.53 5.56
C PHE A 50 -0.88 2.07 5.15
N ILE A 51 0.13 1.22 5.33
CA ILE A 51 -0.01 -0.24 5.11
C ILE A 51 -1.07 -0.82 6.04
N GLY A 52 -1.08 -0.41 7.32
CA GLY A 52 -2.10 -0.80 8.28
C GLY A 52 -3.51 -0.40 7.84
N LEU A 53 -3.71 0.81 7.32
CA LEU A 53 -5.00 1.28 6.81
C LEU A 53 -5.45 0.47 5.59
N MET A 54 -4.56 0.17 4.65
CA MET A 54 -4.87 -0.70 3.50
C MET A 54 -5.27 -2.12 3.94
N LEU A 55 -4.60 -2.67 4.95
CA LEU A 55 -4.95 -3.97 5.51
C LEU A 55 -6.34 -3.94 6.17
N ARG A 56 -6.66 -2.88 6.91
CA ARG A 56 -7.99 -2.70 7.53
C ARG A 56 -9.08 -2.60 6.48
N ILE A 57 -8.87 -1.83 5.41
CA ILE A 57 -9.81 -1.73 4.30
C ILE A 57 -10.02 -3.08 3.63
N SER A 58 -8.93 -3.83 3.39
CA SER A 58 -9.00 -5.18 2.81
C SER A 58 -9.84 -6.12 3.69
N ALA A 59 -9.66 -6.07 5.01
CA ALA A 59 -10.43 -6.86 5.96
C ALA A 59 -11.92 -6.45 6.01
N GLU A 60 -12.23 -5.15 5.99
CA GLU A 60 -13.63 -4.68 5.94
C GLU A 60 -14.33 -5.08 4.64
N LEU A 61 -13.61 -5.08 3.50
CA LEU A 61 -14.13 -5.62 2.24
C LEU A 61 -14.41 -7.12 2.31
N GLU A 62 -13.54 -7.90 2.96
CA GLU A 62 -13.74 -9.33 3.18
C GLU A 62 -14.95 -9.61 4.09
N ILE A 63 -15.07 -8.90 5.20
CA ILE A 63 -16.23 -8.99 6.11
C ILE A 63 -17.53 -8.64 5.39
N LEU A 64 -17.51 -7.60 4.55
CA LEU A 64 -18.68 -7.21 3.75
C LEU A 64 -19.04 -8.31 2.74
N ASN A 65 -18.04 -8.91 2.09
CA ASN A 65 -18.22 -10.00 1.15
C ASN A 65 -18.85 -11.24 1.82
N ASP A 66 -18.36 -11.60 3.01
CA ASP A 66 -18.90 -12.67 3.83
C ASP A 66 -20.32 -12.36 4.32
N SER A 67 -20.59 -11.12 4.71
CA SER A 67 -21.93 -10.69 5.14
C SER A 67 -22.96 -10.81 4.01
N ILE A 68 -22.59 -10.41 2.79
CA ILE A 68 -23.45 -10.53 1.60
C ILE A 68 -23.66 -12.01 1.23
N SER A 69 -22.61 -12.83 1.29
CA SER A 69 -22.70 -14.27 1.04
C SER A 69 -23.53 -15.00 2.10
N GLY A 70 -23.46 -14.56 3.37
CA GLY A 70 -24.24 -15.07 4.49
C GLY A 70 -25.74 -14.82 4.35
N LEU A 71 -26.13 -13.77 3.63
CA LEU A 71 -27.54 -13.44 3.36
C LEU A 71 -28.27 -14.58 2.61
N HIS A 72 -27.54 -15.32 1.77
CA HIS A 72 -28.07 -16.51 1.09
C HIS A 72 -28.39 -17.65 2.07
N LYS A 73 -27.60 -17.82 3.14
CA LYS A 73 -27.78 -18.89 4.13
C LYS A 73 -28.97 -18.61 5.06
N ILE A 74 -29.08 -17.37 5.57
CA ILE A 74 -30.21 -16.92 6.39
C ILE A 74 -31.56 -17.22 5.70
N ARG A 75 -31.59 -17.09 4.37
CA ARG A 75 -32.77 -17.39 3.56
C ARG A 75 -33.09 -18.89 3.45
N LYS A 76 -32.08 -19.76 3.37
CA LYS A 76 -32.28 -21.23 3.29
C LYS A 76 -32.84 -21.82 4.58
N ASP A 77 -32.55 -21.21 5.72
CA ASP A 77 -32.98 -21.70 7.03
C ASP A 77 -34.43 -21.30 7.40
N VAL A 78 -35.13 -20.51 6.57
CA VAL A 78 -36.54 -20.18 6.78
C VAL A 78 -37.38 -21.46 6.57
N PRO A 79 -37.97 -22.05 7.62
CA PRO A 79 -38.71 -23.29 7.51
C PRO A 79 -40.01 -23.06 6.73
N THR A 80 -40.36 -24.02 5.87
CA THR A 80 -41.61 -24.06 5.12
C THR A 80 -42.82 -24.25 6.06
N ALA A 81 -43.19 -23.21 6.79
CA ALA A 81 -44.32 -23.16 7.71
C ALA A 81 -45.67 -23.05 6.95
N PRO A 82 -46.82 -23.38 7.55
CA PRO A 82 -48.14 -23.29 6.90
C PRO A 82 -48.45 -21.85 6.42
N LYS A 83 -49.14 -21.73 5.27
CA LYS A 83 -49.31 -20.53 4.42
C LYS A 83 -49.68 -19.21 5.13
N ASN A 84 -50.33 -19.26 6.29
CA ASN A 84 -50.72 -18.04 7.04
C ASN A 84 -49.63 -17.57 8.02
N GLU A 85 -48.89 -18.49 8.63
CA GLU A 85 -47.74 -18.17 9.49
C GLU A 85 -46.47 -17.90 8.66
N ALA A 86 -46.31 -18.58 7.52
CA ALA A 86 -45.22 -18.29 6.59
C ALA A 86 -45.26 -16.85 6.03
N LYS A 87 -46.44 -16.23 5.94
CA LYS A 87 -46.59 -14.86 5.42
C LYS A 87 -46.25 -13.79 6.47
N SER A 88 -46.53 -14.05 7.75
CA SER A 88 -46.12 -13.17 8.86
C SER A 88 -44.65 -13.36 9.19
N ILE A 89 -44.16 -14.60 9.27
CA ILE A 89 -42.75 -14.95 9.48
C ILE A 89 -41.90 -14.45 8.31
N GLY A 90 -42.37 -14.62 7.06
CA GLY A 90 -41.71 -14.09 5.87
C GLY A 90 -41.57 -12.56 5.91
N ARG A 91 -42.64 -11.82 6.25
CA ARG A 91 -42.59 -10.36 6.36
C ARG A 91 -41.66 -9.84 7.46
N VAL A 92 -41.58 -10.54 8.60
CA VAL A 92 -40.67 -10.19 9.69
C VAL A 92 -39.21 -10.48 9.27
N SER A 93 -38.97 -11.65 8.66
CA SER A 93 -37.66 -12.03 8.11
C SER A 93 -37.20 -11.09 6.99
N ASP A 94 -38.11 -10.67 6.11
CA ASP A 94 -37.83 -9.71 5.02
C ASP A 94 -37.45 -8.33 5.58
N GLY A 95 -38.06 -7.92 6.70
CA GLY A 95 -37.70 -6.68 7.40
C GLY A 95 -36.27 -6.73 7.95
N GLU A 96 -35.87 -7.84 8.55
CA GLU A 96 -34.54 -8.05 9.12
C GLU A 96 -33.45 -8.14 8.05
N ILE A 97 -33.75 -8.84 6.95
CA ILE A 97 -32.88 -8.92 5.76
C ILE A 97 -32.70 -7.53 5.12
N ASN A 98 -33.77 -6.74 4.98
CA ASN A 98 -33.70 -5.38 4.46
C ASN A 98 -32.85 -4.45 5.35
N LEU A 99 -32.93 -4.63 6.67
CA LEU A 99 -32.11 -3.86 7.62
C LEU A 99 -30.62 -4.24 7.51
N HIS A 100 -30.31 -5.53 7.35
CA HIS A 100 -28.94 -6.01 7.13
C HIS A 100 -28.32 -5.43 5.86
N ILE A 101 -29.07 -5.38 4.75
CA ILE A 101 -28.56 -4.81 3.50
C ILE A 101 -28.39 -3.31 3.61
N SER A 102 -29.35 -2.62 4.21
CA SER A 102 -29.24 -1.17 4.43
C SER A 102 -27.97 -0.83 5.23
N ARG A 103 -27.61 -1.69 6.20
CA ARG A 103 -26.33 -1.60 6.92
C ARG A 103 -25.14 -1.91 6.03
N ASN A 104 -25.19 -2.97 5.22
CA ASN A 104 -24.12 -3.35 4.30
C ASN A 104 -23.85 -2.28 3.22
N VAL A 105 -24.89 -1.64 2.69
CA VAL A 105 -24.78 -0.53 1.74
C VAL A 105 -24.13 0.69 2.40
N LYS A 106 -24.56 1.06 3.62
CA LYS A 106 -23.93 2.15 4.38
C LYS A 106 -22.46 1.85 4.70
N HIS A 107 -22.17 0.61 5.08
CA HIS A 107 -20.81 0.15 5.36
C HIS A 107 -19.93 0.22 4.12
N HIS A 108 -20.41 -0.25 2.97
CA HIS A 108 -19.72 -0.11 1.70
C HIS A 108 -19.46 1.34 1.32
N GLN A 109 -20.46 2.22 1.45
CA GLN A 109 -20.28 3.66 1.22
C GLN A 109 -19.20 4.28 2.14
N ALA A 110 -19.14 3.84 3.40
CA ALA A 110 -18.08 4.25 4.32
C ALA A 110 -16.70 3.76 3.87
N ILE A 111 -16.58 2.51 3.39
CA ILE A 111 -15.34 1.98 2.81
C ILE A 111 -14.91 2.81 1.59
N LEU A 112 -15.83 3.09 0.66
CA LEU A 112 -15.52 3.91 -0.53
C LEU A 112 -14.96 5.28 -0.13
N LYS A 113 -15.58 5.93 0.88
CA LYS A 113 -15.11 7.23 1.37
C LYS A 113 -13.74 7.12 2.03
N SER A 114 -13.50 6.07 2.81
CA SER A 114 -12.19 5.83 3.44
C SER A 114 -11.10 5.56 2.40
N VAL A 115 -11.39 4.81 1.34
CA VAL A 115 -10.45 4.55 0.26
C VAL A 115 -10.14 5.82 -0.52
N ALA A 116 -11.14 6.66 -0.83
CA ALA A 116 -10.92 7.93 -1.52
C ALA A 116 -10.02 8.89 -0.71
N LEU A 117 -10.24 9.00 0.60
CA LEU A 117 -9.39 9.80 1.49
C LEU A 117 -7.98 9.23 1.59
N LEU A 118 -7.86 7.90 1.64
CA LEU A 118 -6.57 7.21 1.70
C LEU A 118 -5.78 7.42 0.40
N GLU A 119 -6.44 7.31 -0.74
CA GLU A 119 -5.87 7.53 -2.07
C GLU A 119 -5.34 8.97 -2.21
N GLU A 120 -6.13 9.97 -1.81
CA GLU A 120 -5.72 11.38 -1.83
C GLU A 120 -4.49 11.63 -0.94
N ALA A 121 -4.48 11.07 0.28
CA ALA A 121 -3.37 11.23 1.22
C ALA A 121 -2.10 10.48 0.78
N MET A 122 -2.23 9.29 0.20
CA MET A 122 -1.11 8.42 -0.16
C MET A 122 -0.53 8.71 -1.54
N SER A 123 -1.29 9.33 -2.43
CA SER A 123 -0.88 9.60 -3.82
C SER A 123 0.51 10.24 -3.92
N THR A 124 0.77 11.31 -3.16
CA THR A 124 2.07 11.98 -3.15
C THR A 124 3.16 11.12 -2.49
N ALA A 125 2.84 10.44 -1.39
CA ALA A 125 3.78 9.62 -0.65
C ALA A 125 4.29 8.43 -1.49
N ILE A 126 3.38 7.70 -2.15
CA ILE A 126 3.73 6.56 -3.00
C ILE A 126 4.52 7.02 -4.23
N PHE A 127 4.20 8.17 -4.80
CA PHE A 127 4.97 8.71 -5.93
C PHE A 127 6.44 8.98 -5.52
N ILE A 128 6.65 9.60 -4.36
CA ILE A 128 7.98 9.83 -3.81
C ILE A 128 8.67 8.50 -3.48
N LEU A 129 7.93 7.54 -2.91
CA LEU A 129 8.44 6.20 -2.62
C LEU A 129 8.92 5.49 -3.89
N PHE A 130 8.13 5.49 -4.98
CA PHE A 130 8.51 4.85 -6.24
C PHE A 130 9.72 5.52 -6.88
N LEU A 131 9.75 6.86 -6.96
CA LEU A 131 10.92 7.56 -7.49
C LEU A 131 12.16 7.34 -6.63
N GLY A 132 12.02 7.45 -5.30
CA GLY A 132 13.11 7.29 -4.36
C GLY A 132 13.70 5.88 -4.40
N THR A 133 12.86 4.86 -4.47
CA THR A 133 13.29 3.45 -4.55
C THR A 133 13.95 3.16 -5.89
N MET A 134 13.42 3.70 -6.99
CA MET A 134 14.03 3.56 -8.31
C MET A 134 15.46 4.11 -8.35
N ILE A 135 15.65 5.32 -7.81
CA ILE A 135 16.98 5.95 -7.70
C ILE A 135 17.86 5.16 -6.73
N ALA A 136 17.35 4.81 -5.54
CA ALA A 136 18.11 4.10 -4.53
C ALA A 136 18.65 2.75 -5.03
N ILE A 137 17.85 1.97 -5.74
CA ILE A 137 18.29 0.68 -6.31
C ILE A 137 19.39 0.92 -7.35
N SER A 138 19.19 1.87 -8.27
CA SER A 138 20.20 2.17 -9.30
C SER A 138 21.55 2.58 -8.69
N ILE A 139 21.54 3.41 -7.64
CA ILE A 139 22.75 3.85 -6.94
C ILE A 139 23.39 2.70 -6.16
N ASN A 140 22.60 1.88 -5.45
CA ASN A 140 23.13 0.75 -4.68
C ASN A 140 23.82 -0.29 -5.59
N ILE A 141 23.22 -0.58 -6.75
CA ILE A 141 23.82 -1.49 -7.73
C ILE A 141 25.11 -0.88 -8.31
N PHE A 142 25.08 0.39 -8.71
CA PHE A 142 26.26 1.09 -9.23
C PHE A 142 27.40 1.16 -8.21
N ALA A 143 27.09 1.51 -6.96
CA ALA A 143 28.05 1.55 -5.87
C ALA A 143 28.64 0.15 -5.59
N ALA A 144 27.81 -0.89 -5.65
CA ALA A 144 28.28 -2.27 -5.52
C ALA A 144 29.27 -2.63 -6.65
N THR A 145 28.97 -2.26 -7.91
CA THR A 145 29.87 -2.52 -9.05
C THR A 145 31.19 -1.75 -8.95
N ALA A 146 31.16 -0.49 -8.54
CA ALA A 146 32.37 0.32 -8.39
C ALA A 146 33.27 -0.21 -7.26
N VAL A 147 32.68 -0.62 -6.13
CA VAL A 147 33.44 -1.15 -4.99
C VAL A 147 34.01 -2.54 -5.26
N LEU A 148 33.34 -3.36 -6.08
CA LEU A 148 33.86 -4.67 -6.51
C LEU A 148 35.17 -4.57 -7.30
N GLN A 149 35.40 -3.45 -8.00
CA GLN A 149 36.65 -3.21 -8.74
C GLN A 149 37.84 -2.86 -7.81
N THR A 150 37.60 -2.61 -6.52
CA THR A 150 38.64 -2.25 -5.54
C THR A 150 39.16 -3.48 -4.77
N VAL A 151 40.48 -3.54 -4.54
CA VAL A 151 41.13 -4.63 -3.79
C VAL A 151 40.62 -4.63 -2.34
N GLY A 152 39.97 -5.71 -1.91
CA GLY A 152 39.37 -5.82 -0.57
C GLY A 152 37.95 -5.25 -0.43
N GLY A 153 37.31 -4.87 -1.55
CA GLY A 153 35.95 -4.30 -1.56
C GLY A 153 34.80 -5.28 -1.33
N MET A 154 35.06 -6.60 -1.30
CA MET A 154 34.00 -7.63 -1.27
C MET A 154 33.04 -7.47 -0.08
N THR A 155 33.55 -7.17 1.12
CA THR A 155 32.69 -6.98 2.31
C THR A 155 31.82 -5.73 2.20
N LYS A 156 32.30 -4.67 1.56
CA LYS A 156 31.54 -3.43 1.35
C LYS A 156 30.49 -3.60 0.25
N ALA A 157 30.84 -4.27 -0.86
CA ALA A 157 29.91 -4.61 -1.93
C ALA A 157 28.78 -5.52 -1.42
N LEU A 158 29.12 -6.53 -0.60
CA LEU A 158 28.13 -7.41 0.01
C LEU A 158 27.12 -6.61 0.87
N LYS A 159 27.60 -5.66 1.69
CA LYS A 159 26.72 -4.77 2.47
C LYS A 159 25.75 -3.97 1.59
N MET A 160 26.22 -3.43 0.46
CA MET A 160 25.36 -2.68 -0.47
C MET A 160 24.31 -3.57 -1.13
N ILE A 161 24.68 -4.79 -1.53
CA ILE A 161 23.73 -5.75 -2.11
C ILE A 161 22.69 -6.18 -1.06
N THR A 162 23.11 -6.42 0.19
CA THR A 162 22.21 -6.76 1.29
C THR A 162 21.26 -5.61 1.65
N ALA A 163 21.53 -4.37 1.24
CA ALA A 163 20.65 -3.23 1.47
C ALA A 163 19.48 -3.13 0.47
N ILE A 164 19.52 -3.86 -0.66
CA ILE A 164 18.48 -3.82 -1.70
C ILE A 164 17.16 -4.53 -1.27
N PRO A 165 17.18 -5.74 -0.69
CA PRO A 165 15.94 -6.46 -0.35
C PRO A 165 14.96 -5.71 0.57
N PRO A 166 15.39 -4.98 1.61
CA PRO A 166 14.47 -4.19 2.45
C PRO A 166 13.70 -3.13 1.65
N ILE A 167 14.39 -2.42 0.75
CA ILE A 167 13.80 -1.37 -0.10
C ILE A 167 12.76 -2.00 -1.04
N MET A 168 13.07 -3.18 -1.57
CA MET A 168 12.15 -3.92 -2.44
C MET A 168 10.96 -4.48 -1.70
N PHE A 169 11.16 -4.92 -0.45
CA PHE A 169 10.10 -5.43 0.39
C PHE A 169 9.06 -4.35 0.69
N GLU A 170 9.49 -3.13 1.00
CA GLU A 170 8.60 -2.00 1.26
C GLU A 170 7.66 -1.72 0.07
N VAL A 171 8.21 -1.49 -1.12
CA VAL A 171 7.43 -1.28 -2.35
C VAL A 171 6.55 -2.49 -2.67
N GLY A 172 7.09 -3.69 -2.45
CA GLY A 172 6.37 -4.94 -2.65
C GLY A 172 5.12 -5.04 -1.78
N LEU A 173 5.20 -4.67 -0.49
CA LEU A 173 4.06 -4.64 0.41
C LEU A 173 2.97 -3.69 -0.09
N TYR A 174 3.33 -2.45 -0.45
CA TYR A 174 2.38 -1.48 -1.02
C TYR A 174 1.64 -2.07 -2.23
N CYS A 175 2.37 -2.62 -3.21
CA CYS A 175 1.77 -3.21 -4.41
C CYS A 175 0.93 -4.46 -4.13
N ILE A 176 1.33 -5.32 -3.17
CA ILE A 176 0.56 -6.50 -2.78
C ILE A 176 -0.76 -6.09 -2.10
N PHE A 177 -0.72 -5.16 -1.14
CA PHE A 177 -1.94 -4.73 -0.46
C PHE A 177 -2.87 -3.96 -1.39
N GLY A 178 -2.35 -3.12 -2.29
CA GLY A 178 -3.14 -2.49 -3.35
C GLY A 178 -3.85 -3.51 -4.23
N GLN A 179 -3.14 -4.58 -4.62
CA GLN A 179 -3.72 -5.68 -5.39
C GLN A 179 -4.81 -6.42 -4.59
N ILE A 180 -4.58 -6.70 -3.30
CA ILE A 180 -5.57 -7.39 -2.46
C ILE A 180 -6.86 -6.58 -2.35
N VAL A 181 -6.77 -5.26 -2.15
CA VAL A 181 -7.94 -4.36 -2.12
C VAL A 181 -8.71 -4.46 -3.45
N THR A 182 -7.99 -4.42 -4.57
CA THR A 182 -8.57 -4.54 -5.91
C THR A 182 -9.27 -5.89 -6.10
N ASP A 183 -8.60 -7.00 -5.78
CA ASP A 183 -9.13 -8.36 -5.89
C ASP A 183 -10.37 -8.56 -4.99
N GLN A 184 -10.36 -8.04 -3.76
CA GLN A 184 -11.52 -8.13 -2.85
C GLN A 184 -12.72 -7.31 -3.36
N SER A 185 -12.46 -6.15 -3.97
CA SER A 185 -13.52 -5.34 -4.57
C SER A 185 -14.19 -6.04 -5.76
N GLU A 186 -13.43 -6.78 -6.57
CA GLU A 186 -13.97 -7.55 -7.68
C GLU A 186 -14.81 -8.74 -7.17
N LYS A 187 -14.30 -9.46 -6.16
CA LYS A 187 -15.05 -10.54 -5.50
C LYS A 187 -16.36 -10.05 -4.91
N LEU A 188 -16.39 -8.85 -4.33
CA LEU A 188 -17.59 -8.24 -3.78
C LEU A 188 -18.72 -8.14 -4.81
N MET A 189 -18.39 -7.78 -6.05
CA MET A 189 -19.37 -7.73 -7.15
C MET A 189 -19.93 -9.13 -7.47
N HIS A 190 -19.06 -10.15 -7.52
CA HIS A 190 -19.47 -11.52 -7.79
C HIS A 190 -20.40 -12.08 -6.67
N SER A 191 -20.06 -11.81 -5.41
CA SER A 191 -20.88 -12.25 -4.27
C SER A 191 -22.21 -11.52 -4.16
N ALA A 192 -22.26 -10.24 -4.51
CA ALA A 192 -23.51 -9.50 -4.62
C ALA A 192 -24.41 -10.06 -5.72
N TYR A 193 -23.84 -10.58 -6.81
CA TYR A 193 -24.63 -11.24 -7.86
C TYR A 193 -25.18 -12.60 -7.42
N SER A 194 -24.41 -13.36 -6.63
CA SER A 194 -24.80 -14.70 -6.17
C SER A 194 -25.73 -14.73 -4.94
N CYS A 195 -26.08 -13.57 -4.35
CA CYS A 195 -26.89 -13.49 -3.13
C CYS A 195 -28.38 -13.92 -3.29
N GLY A 196 -28.82 -14.36 -4.47
CA GLY A 196 -30.19 -14.86 -4.69
C GLY A 196 -31.25 -13.76 -4.76
N TRP A 197 -30.90 -12.61 -5.35
CA TRP A 197 -31.68 -11.37 -5.41
C TRP A 197 -32.97 -11.40 -6.25
N VAL A 198 -33.20 -12.47 -7.02
CA VAL A 198 -34.31 -12.55 -7.99
C VAL A 198 -35.67 -12.64 -7.32
N ASP A 199 -35.77 -13.31 -6.17
CA ASP A 199 -37.02 -13.54 -5.44
C ASP A 199 -37.25 -12.52 -4.30
N CYS A 200 -36.40 -11.51 -4.21
CA CYS A 200 -36.45 -10.54 -3.11
C CYS A 200 -37.43 -9.39 -3.39
N ASP A 201 -37.82 -8.71 -2.31
CA ASP A 201 -38.68 -7.53 -2.38
C ASP A 201 -38.12 -6.47 -3.34
N PRO A 202 -38.97 -5.69 -4.06
CA PRO A 202 -38.49 -4.66 -4.97
C PRO A 202 -37.55 -3.65 -4.30
N ARG A 203 -37.73 -3.36 -3.00
CA ARG A 203 -36.84 -2.46 -2.24
C ARG A 203 -35.44 -3.05 -2.05
N PHE A 204 -35.36 -4.35 -1.80
CA PHE A 204 -34.09 -5.09 -1.75
C PHE A 204 -33.38 -4.97 -3.09
N ARG A 205 -34.11 -5.22 -4.19
CA ARG A 205 -33.56 -5.23 -5.54
C ARG A 205 -33.00 -3.86 -5.92
N HIS A 206 -33.69 -2.77 -5.60
CA HIS A 206 -33.19 -1.40 -5.83
C HIS A 206 -31.93 -1.07 -5.01
N SER A 207 -31.87 -1.45 -3.73
CA SER A 207 -30.72 -1.19 -2.86
C SER A 207 -29.49 -1.97 -3.33
N LEU A 208 -29.67 -3.24 -3.68
CA LEU A 208 -28.62 -4.08 -4.25
C LEU A 208 -28.17 -3.57 -5.63
N LEU A 209 -29.10 -3.09 -6.47
CA LEU A 209 -28.73 -2.53 -7.78
C LEU A 209 -27.86 -1.28 -7.61
N THR A 210 -28.21 -0.40 -6.68
CA THR A 210 -27.43 0.80 -6.35
C THR A 210 -26.03 0.43 -5.85
N PHE A 211 -25.96 -0.58 -4.99
CA PHE A 211 -24.70 -1.17 -4.55
C PHE A 211 -23.88 -1.74 -5.72
N CYS A 212 -24.46 -2.58 -6.58
CA CYS A 212 -23.76 -3.15 -7.74
C CYS A 212 -23.32 -2.10 -8.75
N VAL A 213 -24.06 -1.00 -8.91
CA VAL A 213 -23.62 0.12 -9.76
C VAL A 213 -22.41 0.83 -9.13
N GLY A 214 -22.35 0.96 -7.80
CA GLY A 214 -21.18 1.47 -7.08
C GLY A 214 -19.97 0.53 -7.14
N SER A 215 -20.19 -0.77 -6.95
CA SER A 215 -19.16 -1.82 -6.95
C SER A 215 -18.73 -2.29 -8.34
N ARG A 216 -19.32 -1.76 -9.41
CA ARG A 216 -18.98 -2.11 -10.80
C ARG A 216 -17.59 -1.63 -11.22
N ARG A 217 -17.09 -0.59 -10.56
CA ARG A 217 -15.71 -0.16 -10.71
C ARG A 217 -14.89 -0.86 -9.62
N PRO A 218 -13.90 -1.69 -9.98
CA PRO A 218 -13.00 -2.23 -8.98
C PRO A 218 -12.37 -1.07 -8.22
N LEU A 219 -12.24 -1.20 -6.90
CA LEU A 219 -11.55 -0.24 -6.06
C LEU A 219 -10.06 -0.38 -6.32
N GLU A 220 -9.61 0.32 -7.35
CA GLU A 220 -8.20 0.45 -7.70
C GLU A 220 -7.64 1.65 -6.97
N ILE A 221 -6.66 1.43 -6.10
CA ILE A 221 -5.94 2.54 -5.46
C ILE A 221 -5.01 3.13 -6.52
N THR A 222 -5.28 4.37 -6.96
CA THR A 222 -4.51 5.05 -7.99
C THR A 222 -3.55 6.07 -7.36
N VAL A 223 -2.32 6.12 -7.86
CA VAL A 223 -1.28 7.04 -7.44
C VAL A 223 -1.17 8.15 -8.48
N GLY A 224 -1.35 9.40 -8.04
CA GLY A 224 -1.13 10.60 -8.87
C GLY A 224 -1.94 10.65 -10.16
N THR A 225 -3.08 9.93 -10.22
CA THR A 225 -3.94 9.79 -11.41
C THR A 225 -3.37 8.91 -12.54
N VAL A 226 -2.13 8.40 -12.43
CA VAL A 226 -1.42 7.73 -13.55
C VAL A 226 -1.12 6.26 -13.28
N TYR A 227 -0.77 5.87 -12.04
CA TYR A 227 -0.31 4.51 -11.75
C TYR A 227 -1.26 3.79 -10.81
N LYS A 228 -1.76 2.62 -11.21
CA LYS A 228 -2.58 1.75 -10.36
C LYS A 228 -1.67 0.92 -9.48
N LEU A 229 -1.97 0.82 -8.18
CA LEU A 229 -1.16 0.04 -7.24
C LEU A 229 -1.32 -1.46 -7.53
N SER A 230 -0.42 -2.03 -8.32
CA SER A 230 -0.50 -3.42 -8.77
C SER A 230 0.86 -4.11 -8.81
N LYS A 231 0.84 -5.44 -8.96
CA LYS A 231 2.05 -6.22 -9.22
C LYS A 231 2.74 -5.81 -10.52
N GLU A 232 1.99 -5.30 -11.49
CA GLU A 232 2.54 -4.81 -12.76
C GLU A 232 3.35 -3.53 -12.55
N THR A 233 2.85 -2.57 -11.76
CA THR A 233 3.61 -1.35 -11.46
C THR A 233 4.90 -1.63 -10.70
N PHE A 234 4.93 -2.66 -9.85
CA PHE A 234 6.17 -3.11 -9.21
C PHE A 234 7.23 -3.54 -10.24
N LEU A 235 6.83 -4.33 -11.25
CA LEU A 235 7.74 -4.73 -12.33
C LEU A 235 8.18 -3.54 -13.18
N GLN A 236 7.30 -2.57 -13.42
CA GLN A 236 7.65 -1.35 -14.14
C GLN A 236 8.71 -0.54 -13.38
N VAL A 237 8.58 -0.38 -12.05
CA VAL A 237 9.58 0.29 -11.21
C VAL A 237 10.91 -0.44 -11.24
N LEU A 238 10.90 -1.78 -11.17
CA LEU A 238 12.12 -2.60 -11.30
C LEU A 238 12.81 -2.41 -12.65
N ASN A 239 12.06 -2.49 -13.75
CA ASN A 239 12.59 -2.31 -15.10
C ASN A 239 13.15 -0.90 -15.30
N ALA A 240 12.47 0.12 -14.77
CA ALA A 240 12.95 1.50 -14.81
C ALA A 240 14.25 1.67 -14.00
N SER A 241 14.35 1.03 -12.82
CA SER A 241 15.56 1.02 -12.01
C SER A 241 16.75 0.39 -12.75
N TYR A 242 16.51 -0.74 -13.43
CA TYR A 242 17.51 -1.42 -14.25
C TYR A 242 17.93 -0.59 -15.47
N ALA A 243 16.98 0.06 -16.14
CA ALA A 243 17.27 0.96 -17.26
C ALA A 243 18.13 2.16 -16.81
N MET A 244 17.81 2.78 -15.66
CA MET A 244 18.64 3.84 -15.09
C MET A 244 20.04 3.35 -14.73
N PHE A 245 20.16 2.16 -14.12
CA PHE A 245 21.46 1.56 -13.85
C PHE A 245 22.28 1.38 -15.13
N ASN A 246 21.72 0.81 -16.19
CA ASN A 246 22.42 0.63 -17.47
C ASN A 246 22.85 1.96 -18.08
N MET A 247 22.03 3.00 -17.96
CA MET A 247 22.37 4.35 -18.40
C MET A 247 23.58 4.89 -17.64
N LEU A 248 23.58 4.80 -16.29
CA LEU A 248 24.71 5.20 -15.45
C LEU A 248 25.98 4.41 -15.79
N TYR A 249 25.86 3.10 -15.97
CA TYR A 249 26.97 2.23 -16.32
C TYR A 249 27.56 2.58 -17.71
N GLY A 250 26.70 2.87 -18.69
CA GLY A 250 27.11 3.30 -20.03
C GLY A 250 27.89 4.62 -20.02
N PHE A 251 27.52 5.57 -19.14
CA PHE A 251 28.30 6.80 -18.95
C PHE A 251 29.70 6.52 -18.38
N GLN A 252 29.81 5.60 -17.42
CA GLN A 252 31.10 5.21 -16.87
C GLN A 252 31.99 4.52 -17.92
N SER A 253 31.43 3.67 -18.79
CA SER A 253 32.23 2.96 -19.81
C SER A 253 32.74 3.86 -20.94
N ASN A 254 32.08 5.00 -21.17
CA ASN A 254 32.44 5.96 -22.23
C ASN A 254 33.43 7.04 -21.76
N THR A 255 33.81 7.05 -20.48
CA THR A 255 34.78 8.00 -19.90
C THR A 255 36.09 7.29 -19.60
#